data_AF-A0A4Y2IUN6-F1
#
_entry.id   AF-A0A4Y2IUN6-F1
#
_cell.length_a   1.000
_cell.length_b   1.000
_cell.length_c   1.000
_cell.angle_alpha   90.00
_cell.angle_beta   90.00
_cell.angle_gamma   90.00
#
_symmetry.space_group_name_H-M   'P 1'
#
loop_
_entity.id
_entity.type
_entity.pdbx_description
1 polymer ?
#
loop_
_entity_poly.entity_id
_entity_poly.type
_entity_poly.pdbx_seq_one_letter_code
_entity_poly.pdbx_strand_id
1 'polypeptide(L)' 'MRGRKEGTSHWVLEAPCEAFFNLRQLRKIPIKWSMYQMTEFIHIKRCSTCQAYGNTANSKECKYTTPFCGCCGLRHNT' A
#
# COMPACT_ATOMS: atom_id res chain seq x y z
N MET A 1 2.19 -15.40 -1.78
CA MET A 1 0.85 -14.79 -1.82
C MET A 1 -0.01 -15.67 -2.71
N ARG A 2 -1.18 -16.13 -2.24
CA ARG A 2 -2.20 -16.67 -3.17
C ARG A 2 -2.46 -15.58 -4.22
N GLY A 3 -2.30 -15.93 -5.50
CA GLY A 3 -2.32 -14.97 -6.60
C GLY A 3 -3.60 -14.15 -6.61
N ARG A 4 -3.46 -12.88 -6.99
CA ARG A 4 -4.56 -11.95 -7.30
C ARG A 4 -5.57 -12.67 -8.20
N LYS A 5 -6.85 -12.69 -7.81
CA LYS A 5 -7.93 -13.20 -8.68
C LYS A 5 -8.09 -12.25 -9.86
N GLU A 6 -8.22 -12.81 -11.06
CA GLU A 6 -8.45 -12.01 -12.26
C GLU A 6 -9.72 -11.16 -12.10
N GLY A 7 -9.63 -9.87 -12.46
CA GLY A 7 -10.72 -8.90 -12.25
C GLY A 7 -10.82 -8.28 -10.86
N THR A 8 -9.94 -8.60 -9.90
CA THR A 8 -9.91 -7.91 -8.59
C THR A 8 -8.69 -6.99 -8.48
N SER A 9 -8.77 -5.95 -7.65
CA SER A 9 -7.64 -5.07 -7.32
C SER A 9 -7.48 -4.98 -5.82
N HIS A 10 -6.25 -5.11 -5.32
CA HIS A 10 -5.93 -4.83 -3.93
C HIS A 10 -5.56 -3.35 -3.81
N TRP A 11 -6.15 -2.66 -2.84
CA TRP A 11 -5.89 -1.26 -2.55
C TRP A 11 -5.10 -1.17 -1.26
N VAL A 12 -4.07 -0.33 -1.25
CA VAL A 12 -3.33 0.00 -0.04
C VAL A 12 -3.62 1.45 0.29
N LEU A 13 -4.07 1.69 1.51
CA LEU A 13 -4.45 3.01 2.01
C LEU A 13 -3.54 3.34 3.19
N GLU A 14 -2.92 4.52 3.15
CA GLU A 14 -2.27 5.09 4.31
C GLU A 14 -3.29 5.94 5.08
N ALA A 15 -3.26 5.86 6.40
CA ALA A 15 -4.12 6.64 7.28
C ALA A 15 -3.31 7.14 8.48
N PRO A 16 -3.63 8.33 9.03
CA PRO A 16 -3.09 8.77 10.31
C PRO A 16 -3.34 7.74 11.42
N CYS A 17 -2.49 7.73 12.44
CA CYS A 17 -2.49 6.71 13.50
C CYS A 17 -3.88 6.48 14.13
N GLU A 18 -4.56 7.55 14.52
CA GLU A 18 -5.90 7.49 15.13
C GLU A 18 -6.95 6.90 14.16
N ALA A 19 -6.95 7.36 12.91
CA ALA A 19 -7.84 6.83 11.87
C ALA A 19 -7.54 5.34 11.59
N PHE A 20 -6.27 4.94 11.58
CA PHE A 20 -5.87 3.54 11.41
C PHE A 20 -6.44 2.64 12.51
N PHE A 21 -6.34 3.06 13.78
CA PHE A 21 -6.89 2.27 14.89
C PHE A 21 -8.41 2.12 14.81
N ASN A 22 -9.12 3.21 14.47
CA ASN A 22 -10.57 3.18 14.28
C ASN A 22 -10.96 2.24 13.12
N LEU A 23 -10.28 2.35 11.99
CA LEU A 23 -10.49 1.50 10.82
C LEU A 23 -10.19 0.02 11.10
N ARG A 24 -9.12 -0.26 11.88
CA ARG A 24 -8.75 -1.61 12.31
C ARG A 24 -9.84 -2.27 13.15
N GLN A 25 -10.49 -1.51 14.04
CA GLN A 25 -11.62 -2.02 14.84
C GLN A 25 -12.85 -2.31 13.96
N LEU A 26 -13.14 -1.43 13.00
CA LEU A 26 -14.32 -1.56 12.13
C LEU A 26 -14.20 -2.75 11.16
N ARG A 27 -12.99 -3.12 10.73
CA ARG A 27 -12.68 -4.24 9.79
C ARG A 27 -13.40 -4.18 8.43
N LYS A 28 -14.22 -3.16 8.19
CA LYS A 28 -14.95 -2.93 6.94
C LYS A 28 -15.02 -1.43 6.66
N ILE A 29 -14.86 -1.07 5.40
CA ILE A 29 -15.03 0.31 4.93
C ILE A 29 -16.15 0.33 3.89
N PRO A 30 -17.17 1.19 4.06
CA PRO A 30 -18.09 1.50 2.98
C PRO A 30 -17.38 2.38 1.95
N ILE A 31 -17.30 1.93 0.70
CA ILE A 31 -16.90 2.76 -0.44
C ILE A 31 -18.09 2.79 -1.39
N LYS A 32 -18.71 3.96 -1.54
CA LYS A 32 -20.01 4.13 -2.21
C LYS A 32 -21.06 3.20 -1.58
N TRP A 33 -21.70 2.36 -2.40
CA TRP A 33 -22.76 1.43 -2.01
C TRP A 33 -22.25 0.02 -1.69
N SER A 34 -20.93 -0.14 -1.50
CA SER A 34 -20.31 -1.46 -1.33
C SER A 34 -19.44 -1.49 -0.08
N MET A 35 -19.61 -2.56 0.71
CA MET A 35 -18.82 -2.82 1.91
C MET A 35 -17.59 -3.64 1.54
N TYR A 36 -16.40 -3.10 1.81
CA TYR A 36 -15.13 -3.79 1.56
C TYR A 36 -14.56 -4.28 2.88
N GLN A 37 -14.14 -5.54 2.94
CA GLN A 37 -13.40 -6.05 4.09
C GLN A 37 -11.98 -5.48 4.10
N MET A 38 -11.58 -4.96 5.26
CA MET A 38 -10.20 -4.64 5.54
C MET A 38 -9.52 -5.87 6.14
N THR A 39 -8.50 -6.36 5.46
CA THR A 39 -7.54 -7.31 6.01
C THR A 39 -6.26 -6.58 6.33
N GLU A 40 -5.75 -6.75 7.55
CA GLU A 40 -4.41 -6.27 7.88
C GLU A 40 -3.38 -7.03 7.05
N PHE A 41 -2.66 -6.32 6.19
CA PHE A 41 -1.42 -6.81 5.62
C PHE A 41 -0.26 -6.37 6.52
N ILE A 42 -0.10 -7.06 7.64
CA ILE A 42 1.12 -6.94 8.44
C ILE A 42 2.27 -7.42 7.53
N HIS A 43 3.34 -6.63 7.44
CA HIS A 43 4.48 -6.87 6.54
C HIS A 43 4.19 -6.74 5.03
N ILE A 44 3.34 -5.79 4.63
CA ILE A 44 3.23 -5.46 3.21
C ILE A 44 4.62 -5.07 2.67
N LYS A 45 5.11 -5.80 1.66
CA LYS A 45 6.43 -5.53 1.09
C LYS A 45 6.38 -4.21 0.33
N ARG A 46 7.35 -3.35 0.62
CA ARG A 46 7.61 -2.13 -0.17
C ARG A 46 8.53 -2.48 -1.33
N CYS A 47 8.38 -1.75 -2.44
CA CYS A 47 9.35 -1.81 -3.52
C CYS A 47 10.73 -1.36 -3.02
N SER A 48 11.78 -2.13 -3.27
CA SER A 48 13.14 -1.77 -2.84
C SER A 48 13.64 -0.46 -3.48
N THR A 49 13.27 -0.21 -4.73
CA THR A 49 13.66 0.98 -5.49
C THR A 49 12.90 2.24 -5.07
N CYS A 50 11.58 2.13 -4.92
CA CYS A 50 10.72 3.32 -4.83
C CYS A 50 9.91 3.42 -3.54
N GLN A 51 10.04 2.42 -2.65
CA GLN A 51 9.40 2.26 -1.34
C GLN A 51 7.86 2.33 -1.33
N ALA A 52 7.23 2.42 -2.50
CA ALA A 52 5.79 2.39 -2.63
C ALA A 52 5.22 0.99 -2.31
N TYR A 53 4.02 0.98 -1.76
CA TYR A 53 3.23 -0.23 -1.53
C TYR A 53 2.54 -0.72 -2.81
N GLY A 54 2.19 -2.01 -2.86
CA GLY A 54 1.41 -2.59 -3.97
C GLY A 54 2.22 -3.04 -5.19
N ASN A 55 3.46 -2.58 -5.35
CA ASN A 55 4.37 -3.11 -6.37
C ASN A 55 5.10 -4.33 -5.82
N THR A 56 4.76 -5.51 -6.33
CA THR A 56 5.43 -6.78 -5.99
C THR A 56 6.90 -6.76 -6.42
N ALA A 57 7.77 -6.34 -5.49
CA ALA A 57 9.17 -6.73 -5.26
C ALA A 57 10.20 -6.73 -6.42
N ASN A 58 9.83 -6.62 -7.70
CA ASN A 58 10.75 -6.56 -8.81
C ASN A 58 11.01 -5.10 -9.17
N SER A 59 12.19 -4.62 -8.79
CA SER A 59 12.77 -3.36 -9.25
C SER A 59 12.72 -3.20 -10.79
N LYS A 60 12.69 -4.31 -11.54
CA LYS A 60 12.59 -4.34 -13.00
C LYS A 60 11.33 -3.70 -13.58
N GLU A 61 10.20 -3.74 -12.87
CA GLU A 61 8.93 -3.13 -13.32
C GLU A 61 8.66 -1.77 -12.68
N CYS A 62 9.57 -1.31 -11.81
CA CYS A 62 9.44 -0.02 -11.15
C CYS A 62 9.76 1.10 -12.15
N LYS A 63 8.72 1.78 -12.64
CA LYS A 63 8.85 2.94 -13.54
C LYS A 63 9.42 4.20 -12.87
N TYR A 64 9.53 4.21 -11.54
CA TYR A 64 10.12 5.32 -10.81
C TYR A 64 11.64 5.20 -10.77
N THR A 65 12.33 6.18 -11.35
CA THR A 65 13.79 6.30 -11.38
C THR A 65 14.35 7.16 -10.26
N THR A 66 13.53 8.03 -9.65
CA THR A 66 13.99 8.91 -8.56
C THR A 66 14.21 8.09 -7.27
N PRO A 67 15.44 8.04 -6.74
CA PRO A 67 15.70 7.37 -5.47
C PRO A 67 15.00 8.12 -4.32
N PHE A 68 14.59 7.39 -3.29
CA PHE A 68 14.06 7.97 -2.06
C PHE A 68 15.21 8.30 -1.10
N CYS A 69 15.03 9.30 -0.25
CA CYS A 69 16.00 9.64 0.78
C CYS A 69 15.91 8.65 1.96
N GLY A 70 17.01 7.98 2.29
CA GLY A 70 17.05 6.97 3.35
C GLY A 70 16.81 7.52 4.76
N CYS A 71 17.09 8.80 4.99
CA CYS A 71 16.89 9.46 6.28
C CYS A 71 15.43 9.90 6.51
N CYS A 72 14.76 10.35 5.46
CA CYS A 72 13.46 11.00 5.54
C CYS A 72 12.33 10.17 4.93
N GLY A 73 12.64 9.11 4.18
CA GLY A 73 11.67 8.24 3.52
C GLY A 73 10.89 8.91 2.37
N LEU A 74 11.23 10.16 2.03
CA LEU A 74 10.55 10.96 1.02
C LEU A 74 11.36 11.04 -0.28
N ARG A 75 10.69 11.44 -1.35
CA ARG A 75 11.32 11.80 -2.61
C ARG A 75 11.53 13.30 -2.64
N HIS A 76 12.76 13.71 -2.95
CA HIS A 76 13.07 15.09 -3.22
C HIS A 76 13.06 15.30 -4.73
N ASN A 77 12.41 16.37 -5.18
CA ASN A 77 12.64 16.85 -6.53
C ASN A 77 14.09 17.35 -6.59
N THR A 78 14.77 17.01 -7.67
CA THR A 78 16.13 17.51 -7.94
C THR A 78 16.06 18.98 -8.29
#